data_AF-A0A533UYA0-F1
#
_entry.id   AF-A0A533UYA0-F1
#
_cell.length_a   1.000
_cell.length_b   1.000
_cell.length_c   1.000
_cell.angle_alpha   90.00
_cell.angle_beta   90.00
_cell.angle_gamma   90.00
#
_symmetry.space_group_name_H-M   'P 1'
#
loop_
_entity.id
_entity.type
_entity.pdbx_description
1 polymer ?
#
loop_
_entity_poly.entity_id
_entity_poly.type
_entity_poly.pdbx_seq_one_letter_code
_entity_poly.pdbx_strand_id
1 'polypeptide(L)'
;NASSIEWITEDYGYLAEGHGTHPDARIALLRAITEVSQTRAANIQGARDDLRKISYGNNNSDEKKTWQFMKSKNTIQFSEIKSYVNDDILDDIKLILSRLNSNGLKQVIALDLTNPQIMIPVIRAIVPGLETFKITRAVIGKRGRESFTI
;
A
#
# COMPACT_ATOMS: atom_id res chain seq x y z
N ASN A 1 7.11 4.91 1.15
CA ASN A 1 6.14 4.05 0.44
C ASN A 1 6.64 3.87 -0.99
N ALA A 2 6.52 2.68 -1.54
CA ALA A 2 6.81 2.32 -2.92
C ALA A 2 5.64 1.50 -3.47
N SER A 3 5.38 1.66 -4.76
CA SER A 3 4.35 0.90 -5.48
C SER A 3 4.99 0.26 -6.69
N SER A 4 4.59 -0.96 -6.99
CA SER A 4 4.95 -1.68 -8.21
C SER A 4 3.66 -2.20 -8.84
N ILE A 5 3.59 -2.20 -10.16
CA ILE A 5 2.44 -2.62 -10.95
C ILE A 5 2.94 -3.40 -12.17
N GLU A 6 2.25 -4.47 -12.54
CA GLU A 6 2.53 -5.28 -13.73
C GLU A 6 1.23 -5.65 -14.47
N TRP A 7 1.31 -5.70 -15.80
CA TRP A 7 0.30 -6.34 -16.65
C TRP A 7 0.56 -7.83 -16.75
N ILE A 8 -0.43 -8.66 -16.38
CA ILE A 8 -0.25 -10.12 -16.41
C ILE A 8 -0.29 -10.63 -17.86
N THR A 9 -1.31 -10.28 -18.66
CA THR A 9 -1.34 -10.34 -20.14
C THR A 9 -2.55 -9.54 -20.68
N GLU A 10 -2.52 -9.16 -21.97
CA GLU A 10 -3.65 -8.51 -22.67
C GLU A 10 -4.93 -9.38 -22.68
N ASP A 11 -4.78 -10.72 -22.64
CA ASP A 11 -5.90 -11.66 -22.74
C ASP A 11 -6.54 -12.03 -21.40
N TYR A 12 -5.85 -11.89 -20.25
CA TYR A 12 -6.29 -12.48 -18.98
C TYR A 12 -6.93 -11.56 -17.95
N GLY A 13 -7.02 -10.24 -18.16
CA GLY A 13 -7.97 -9.42 -17.37
C GLY A 13 -7.49 -8.95 -16.00
N TYR A 14 -6.27 -9.29 -15.57
CA TYR A 14 -5.85 -9.10 -14.19
C TYR A 14 -4.67 -8.13 -14.05
N LEU A 15 -4.94 -7.01 -13.41
CA LEU A 15 -3.96 -6.07 -12.88
C LEU A 15 -3.27 -6.67 -11.65
N ALA A 16 -1.94 -6.72 -11.65
CA ALA A 16 -1.16 -7.01 -10.44
C ALA A 16 -0.59 -5.71 -9.86
N GLU A 17 -0.90 -5.43 -8.60
CA GLU A 17 -0.31 -4.31 -7.85
C GLU A 17 0.34 -4.82 -6.56
N GLY A 18 1.33 -4.07 -6.09
CA GLY A 18 1.97 -4.26 -4.80
C GLY A 18 2.45 -2.95 -4.19
N HIS A 19 2.37 -2.84 -2.87
CA HIS A 19 2.65 -1.63 -2.10
C HIS A 19 3.51 -1.91 -0.88
N GLY A 20 4.71 -1.38 -0.87
CA GLY A 20 5.63 -1.52 0.25
C GLY A 20 5.82 -0.21 1.01
N THR A 21 5.68 -0.25 2.32
CA THR A 21 6.03 0.87 3.20
C THR A 21 6.98 0.42 4.28
N HIS A 22 8.07 1.17 4.43
CA HIS A 22 9.11 0.96 5.44
C HIS A 22 9.91 2.28 5.62
N PRO A 23 10.51 2.56 6.79
CA PRO A 23 11.44 3.68 6.95
C PRO A 23 12.67 3.61 6.03
N ASP A 24 13.12 2.39 5.69
CA ASP A 24 14.13 2.11 4.67
C ASP A 24 13.51 1.97 3.28
N ALA A 25 13.92 2.82 2.33
CA ALA A 25 13.41 2.82 0.96
C ALA A 25 13.65 1.51 0.22
N ARG A 26 14.75 0.80 0.51
CA ARG A 26 15.09 -0.50 -0.11
C ARG A 26 14.09 -1.57 0.29
N ILE A 27 13.73 -1.62 1.57
CA ILE A 27 12.74 -2.57 2.09
C ILE A 27 11.35 -2.21 1.56
N ALA A 28 11.01 -0.92 1.51
CA ALA A 28 9.75 -0.48 0.90
C ALA A 28 9.66 -0.93 -0.58
N LEU A 29 10.71 -0.74 -1.38
CA LEU A 29 10.73 -1.16 -2.78
C LEU A 29 10.65 -2.69 -2.92
N LEU A 30 11.44 -3.42 -2.14
CA LEU A 30 11.44 -4.89 -2.15
C LEU A 30 10.04 -5.44 -1.86
N ARG A 31 9.37 -4.92 -0.82
CA ARG A 31 7.99 -5.30 -0.47
C ARG A 31 7.02 -5.06 -1.61
N ALA A 32 7.11 -3.90 -2.27
CA ALA A 32 6.24 -3.56 -3.39
C ALA A 32 6.39 -4.57 -4.56
N ILE A 33 7.63 -4.92 -4.91
CA ILE A 33 7.93 -5.89 -5.98
C ILE A 33 7.45 -7.29 -5.60
N THR A 34 7.72 -7.73 -4.37
CA THR A 34 7.30 -9.06 -3.90
C THR A 34 5.79 -9.17 -3.80
N GLU A 35 5.09 -8.09 -3.44
CA GLU A 35 3.62 -8.09 -3.37
C GLU A 35 2.99 -8.12 -4.76
N VAL A 36 3.56 -7.45 -5.78
CA VAL A 36 3.12 -7.64 -7.18
C VAL A 36 3.24 -9.11 -7.58
N SER A 37 4.37 -9.73 -7.27
CA SER A 37 4.63 -11.14 -7.58
C SER A 37 3.61 -12.06 -6.88
N GLN A 38 3.30 -11.78 -5.61
CA GLN A 38 2.28 -12.51 -4.85
C GLN A 38 0.89 -12.32 -5.44
N THR A 39 0.50 -11.09 -5.79
CA THR A 39 -0.79 -10.78 -6.43
C THR A 39 -0.92 -11.54 -7.75
N ARG A 40 0.13 -11.54 -8.58
CA ARG A 40 0.16 -12.29 -9.83
C ARG A 40 0.01 -13.79 -9.62
N ALA A 41 0.74 -14.38 -8.67
CA ALA A 41 0.62 -15.81 -8.35
C ALA A 41 -0.79 -16.17 -7.88
N ALA A 42 -1.39 -15.34 -7.01
CA ALA A 42 -2.76 -15.52 -6.55
C ALA A 42 -3.78 -15.43 -7.69
N ASN A 43 -3.58 -14.51 -8.65
CA ASN A 43 -4.43 -14.38 -9.83
C ASN A 43 -4.36 -15.62 -10.72
N ILE A 44 -3.16 -16.16 -10.97
CA ILE A 44 -2.97 -17.39 -11.77
C ILE A 44 -3.62 -18.59 -11.09
N GLN A 45 -3.47 -18.71 -9.77
CA GLN A 45 -4.06 -19.80 -9.00
C GLN A 45 -5.59 -19.78 -9.03
N GLY A 46 -6.22 -18.62 -9.21
CA GLY A 46 -7.68 -18.48 -9.28
C GLY A 46 -8.42 -18.78 -7.98
N ALA A 47 -7.71 -18.87 -6.85
CA ALA A 47 -8.28 -19.24 -5.54
C ALA A 47 -8.99 -18.09 -4.81
N ARG A 48 -9.08 -16.91 -5.42
CA ARG A 48 -9.63 -15.71 -4.81
C ARG A 48 -10.93 -15.29 -5.51
N ASP A 49 -12.04 -15.33 -4.79
CA ASP A 49 -13.36 -14.90 -5.26
C ASP A 49 -13.50 -13.37 -5.39
N ASP A 50 -12.58 -12.60 -4.80
CA ASP A 50 -12.58 -11.13 -4.78
C ASP A 50 -11.81 -10.49 -5.94
N LEU A 51 -11.19 -11.30 -6.82
CA LEU A 51 -10.44 -10.79 -7.96
C LEU A 51 -11.39 -10.18 -9.00
N ARG A 52 -11.33 -8.85 -9.12
CA ARG A 52 -12.02 -8.12 -10.18
C ARG A 52 -11.60 -8.67 -11.54
N LYS A 53 -12.52 -9.32 -12.25
CA LYS A 53 -12.45 -9.45 -13.70
C LYS A 53 -12.55 -8.05 -14.30
N ILE A 54 -11.45 -7.52 -14.82
CA ILE A 54 -11.50 -6.32 -15.66
C ILE A 54 -12.01 -6.81 -17.02
N SER A 55 -13.20 -6.34 -17.41
CA SER A 55 -13.80 -6.70 -18.70
C SER A 55 -13.12 -5.91 -19.80
N TYR A 56 -12.45 -6.60 -20.73
CA TYR A 56 -11.82 -5.96 -21.88
C TYR A 56 -12.79 -5.85 -23.05
N GLY A 57 -13.08 -4.63 -23.48
CA GLY A 57 -13.53 -4.35 -24.83
C GLY A 57 -12.32 -3.99 -25.70
N ASN A 58 -12.37 -4.27 -27.01
CA ASN A 58 -11.31 -4.01 -28.01
C ASN A 58 -10.77 -2.56 -28.09
N ASN A 59 -11.26 -1.63 -27.26
CA ASN A 59 -10.81 -0.25 -27.15
C ASN A 59 -10.26 0.04 -25.74
N ASN A 60 -9.33 -0.78 -25.26
CA ASN A 60 -8.76 -0.68 -23.91
C ASN A 60 -8.04 0.66 -23.72
N SER A 61 -8.75 1.61 -23.11
CA SER A 61 -8.28 2.99 -22.85
C SER A 61 -7.87 3.18 -21.39
N ASP A 62 -7.90 2.13 -20.58
CA ASP A 62 -7.69 2.18 -19.13
C ASP A 62 -6.22 2.36 -18.74
N GLU A 63 -5.28 1.83 -19.52
CA GLU A 63 -3.85 2.15 -19.42
C GLU A 63 -3.59 3.67 -19.48
N LYS A 64 -4.38 4.39 -20.29
CA LYS A 64 -4.29 5.84 -20.42
C LYS A 64 -5.10 6.60 -19.37
N LYS A 65 -5.94 5.93 -18.58
CA LYS A 65 -6.87 6.56 -17.63
C LYS A 65 -6.56 6.27 -16.17
N THR A 66 -5.75 5.26 -15.87
CA THR A 66 -5.40 4.90 -14.49
C THR A 66 -4.00 5.39 -14.13
N TRP A 67 -3.89 6.16 -13.04
CA TRP A 67 -2.64 6.82 -12.64
C TRP A 67 -1.48 5.83 -12.43
N GLN A 68 -1.77 4.57 -12.10
CA GLN A 68 -0.80 3.49 -11.92
C GLN A 68 0.07 3.24 -13.15
N PHE A 69 -0.49 3.44 -14.35
CA PHE A 69 0.21 3.20 -15.63
C PHE A 69 0.70 4.49 -16.29
N MET A 70 0.39 5.65 -15.70
CA MET A 70 0.86 6.92 -16.20
C MET A 70 2.34 7.12 -15.84
N LYS A 71 3.17 7.38 -16.86
CA LYS A 71 4.57 7.74 -16.64
C LYS A 71 4.64 9.04 -15.84
N SER A 72 5.36 9.02 -14.71
CA SER A 72 5.57 10.23 -13.91
C SER A 72 6.31 11.28 -14.73
N LYS A 73 5.83 12.53 -14.68
CA LYS A 73 6.51 13.68 -15.29
C LYS A 73 7.77 14.08 -14.52
N ASN A 74 7.81 13.77 -13.22
CA ASN A 74 8.91 14.09 -12.32
C ASN A 74 9.53 12.79 -11.81
N THR A 75 10.85 12.64 -11.99
CA THR A 75 11.61 11.49 -11.50
C THR A 75 12.77 11.97 -10.65
N ILE A 76 13.07 11.25 -9.58
CA ILE A 76 14.23 11.45 -8.72
C ILE A 76 15.10 10.20 -8.74
N GLN A 77 16.37 10.31 -8.37
CA GLN A 77 17.22 9.14 -8.23
C GLN A 77 16.83 8.36 -6.97
N PHE A 78 16.94 7.04 -7.01
CA PHE A 78 16.62 6.20 -5.85
C PHE A 78 17.48 6.57 -4.61
N SER A 79 18.73 6.94 -4.83
CA SER A 79 19.66 7.40 -3.79
C SER A 79 19.24 8.70 -3.10
N GLU A 80 18.36 9.50 -3.70
CA GLU A 80 17.83 10.74 -3.13
C GLU A 80 16.66 10.48 -2.16
N ILE A 81 16.13 9.26 -2.13
CA ILE A 81 15.05 8.89 -1.21
C ILE A 81 15.62 8.69 0.19
N LYS A 82 15.23 9.60 1.09
CA LYS A 82 15.66 9.53 2.50
C LYS A 82 15.16 8.25 3.16
N SER A 83 16.13 7.45 3.63
CA SER A 83 15.89 6.26 4.44
C SER A 83 16.26 6.52 5.89
N TYR A 84 15.57 5.82 6.80
CA TYR A 84 15.93 5.73 8.21
C TYR A 84 16.19 4.25 8.50
N VAL A 85 17.38 3.96 9.02
CA VAL A 85 17.81 2.60 9.36
C VAL A 85 18.13 2.62 10.84
N ASN A 86 17.39 1.82 11.60
CA ASN A 86 17.59 1.61 13.03
C ASN A 86 17.88 0.13 13.26
N ASP A 87 18.66 -0.19 14.29
CA ASP A 87 18.96 -1.57 14.66
C ASP A 87 17.88 -2.18 15.57
N ASP A 88 17.06 -1.35 16.22
CA ASP A 88 15.97 -1.74 17.11
C ASP A 88 14.60 -1.34 16.53
N ILE A 89 13.69 -2.31 16.46
CA ILE A 89 12.30 -2.12 16.04
C ILE A 89 11.56 -1.08 16.91
N LEU A 90 11.92 -0.95 18.18
CA LEU A 90 11.33 0.05 19.06
C LEU A 90 11.63 1.48 18.58
N ASP A 91 12.80 1.70 17.99
CA ASP A 91 13.17 3.03 17.46
C ASP A 91 12.46 3.33 16.14
N ASP A 92 12.20 2.32 15.31
CA ASP A 92 11.30 2.46 14.16
C ASP A 92 9.88 2.82 14.60
N ILE A 93 9.35 2.17 15.65
CA ILE A 93 8.03 2.49 16.21
C ILE A 93 8.01 3.93 16.72
N LYS A 94 9.01 4.37 17.49
CA LYS A 94 9.11 5.76 17.98
C LYS A 94 9.17 6.76 16.83
N LEU A 95 9.95 6.46 15.78
CA LEU A 95 10.03 7.29 14.57
C LEU A 95 8.64 7.43 13.92
N ILE A 96 7.92 6.32 13.71
CA ILE A 96 6.59 6.31 13.11
C ILE A 96 5.61 7.13 13.97
N LEU A 97 5.58 6.89 15.28
CA LEU A 97 4.71 7.62 16.22
C LEU A 97 4.99 9.12 16.20
N SER A 98 6.27 9.52 16.19
CA SER A 98 6.68 10.92 16.10
C SER A 98 6.19 11.55 14.80
N ARG A 99 6.34 10.87 13.65
CA ARG A 99 5.86 11.34 12.35
C ARG A 99 4.34 11.49 12.30
N LEU A 100 3.59 10.53 12.85
CA LEU A 100 2.13 10.61 12.95
C LEU A 100 1.72 11.84 13.79
N ASN A 101 2.33 12.00 14.97
CA ASN A 101 2.06 13.11 15.87
C ASN A 101 2.36 14.47 15.22
N SER A 102 3.48 14.62 14.52
CA SER A 102 3.84 15.85 13.79
C SER A 102 2.87 16.18 12.65
N ASN A 103 2.13 15.19 12.13
CA ASN A 103 1.12 15.37 11.08
C ASN A 103 -0.32 15.48 11.65
N GLY A 104 -0.46 15.80 12.94
CA GLY A 104 -1.76 16.00 13.58
C GLY A 104 -2.52 14.71 13.93
N LEU A 105 -1.93 13.53 13.71
CA LEU A 105 -2.50 12.24 14.11
C LEU A 105 -2.04 11.92 15.53
N LYS A 106 -2.82 12.41 16.52
CA LYS A 106 -2.44 12.41 17.93
C LYS A 106 -2.72 11.10 18.67
N GLN A 107 -3.41 10.15 18.03
CA GLN A 107 -3.83 8.91 18.67
C GLN A 107 -3.42 7.71 17.82
N VAL A 108 -2.80 6.73 18.48
CA VAL A 108 -2.53 5.40 17.95
C VAL A 108 -3.01 4.41 18.99
N ILE A 109 -3.90 3.50 18.59
CA ILE A 109 -4.49 2.47 19.44
C ILE A 109 -3.91 1.14 18.98
N ALA A 110 -3.29 0.41 19.89
CA ALA A 110 -2.85 -0.97 19.67
C ALA A 110 -3.69 -1.89 20.54
N LEU A 111 -4.49 -2.76 19.92
CA LEU A 111 -5.27 -3.78 20.62
C LEU A 111 -4.54 -5.10 20.52
N ASP A 112 -4.27 -5.73 21.66
CA ASP A 112 -3.74 -7.09 21.73
C ASP A 112 -4.84 -8.10 21.37
N LEU A 113 -4.54 -8.95 20.39
CA LEU A 113 -5.39 -10.02 19.89
C LEU A 113 -4.71 -11.39 20.03
N THR A 114 -3.70 -11.50 20.90
CA THR A 114 -3.00 -12.76 21.17
C THR A 114 -3.98 -13.83 21.62
N ASN A 115 -4.04 -14.93 20.88
CA ASN A 115 -4.80 -16.10 21.31
C ASN A 115 -4.00 -16.85 22.39
N PRO A 116 -4.53 -17.00 23.62
CA PRO A 116 -3.78 -17.60 24.73
C PRO A 116 -3.46 -19.09 24.54
N GLN A 117 -4.12 -19.78 23.62
CA GLN A 117 -3.78 -21.18 23.29
C GLN A 117 -2.67 -21.29 22.24
N ILE A 118 -2.58 -20.32 21.33
CA ILE A 118 -1.61 -20.33 20.22
C ILE A 118 -0.32 -19.59 20.62
N MET A 119 -0.42 -18.61 21.53
CA MET A 119 0.71 -17.83 22.07
C MET A 119 1.54 -17.10 21.01
N ILE A 120 0.91 -16.74 19.87
CA ILE A 120 1.51 -15.88 18.85
C ILE A 120 1.00 -14.45 19.03
N PRO A 121 1.89 -13.45 19.22
CA PRO A 121 1.50 -12.06 19.34
C PRO A 121 0.81 -11.54 18.08
N VAL A 122 -0.43 -11.07 18.22
CA VAL A 122 -1.19 -10.44 17.14
C VAL A 122 -1.75 -9.13 17.66
N ILE A 123 -1.66 -8.06 16.87
CA ILE A 123 -2.25 -6.78 17.23
C ILE A 123 -3.15 -6.23 16.13
N ARG A 124 -4.14 -5.44 16.53
CA ARG A 124 -4.84 -4.49 15.66
C ARG A 124 -4.36 -3.09 15.98
N ALA A 125 -3.62 -2.48 15.05
CA ALA A 125 -3.26 -1.07 15.12
C ALA A 125 -4.35 -0.21 14.44
N ILE A 126 -4.79 0.85 15.12
CA ILE A 126 -5.78 1.81 14.63
C ILE A 126 -5.23 3.21 14.83
N VAL A 127 -5.17 3.99 13.75
CA VAL A 127 -4.74 5.39 13.78
C VAL A 127 -5.89 6.24 13.21
N PRO A 128 -6.74 6.82 14.06
CA PRO A 128 -7.83 7.68 13.61
C PRO A 128 -7.32 8.83 12.75
N GLY A 129 -7.97 9.04 11.60
CA GLY A 129 -7.58 10.04 10.61
C GLY A 129 -6.69 9.51 9.46
N LEU A 130 -6.17 8.28 9.54
CA LEU A 130 -5.61 7.61 8.36
C LEU A 130 -6.69 7.30 7.31
N GLU A 131 -6.34 7.52 6.04
CA GLU A 131 -7.25 7.28 4.93
C GLU A 131 -7.33 5.77 4.62
N THR A 132 -8.55 5.28 4.36
CA THR A 132 -8.80 3.86 4.02
C THR A 132 -9.58 3.71 2.71
N PHE A 133 -9.81 4.81 2.00
CA PHE A 133 -10.70 4.88 0.83
C PHE A 133 -10.38 3.86 -0.27
N LYS A 134 -9.09 3.56 -0.52
CA LYS A 134 -8.70 2.53 -1.52
C LYS A 134 -9.34 1.16 -1.22
N ILE A 135 -9.52 0.84 0.06
CA ILE A 135 -10.04 -0.45 0.52
C ILE A 135 -11.55 -0.36 0.73
N THR A 136 -12.02 0.62 1.50
CA THR A 136 -13.43 0.70 1.90
C THR A 136 -14.34 1.22 0.81
N ARG A 137 -13.81 2.01 -0.14
CA ARG A 137 -14.54 2.73 -1.21
C ARG A 137 -15.71 3.59 -0.71
N ALA A 138 -15.82 3.80 0.61
CA ALA A 138 -17.02 4.33 1.24
C ALA A 138 -16.84 5.78 1.69
N VAL A 139 -15.68 6.11 2.29
CA VAL A 139 -15.47 7.43 2.92
C VAL A 139 -14.07 7.95 2.61
N ILE A 140 -14.01 9.17 2.07
CA ILE A 140 -12.78 9.97 2.02
C ILE A 140 -12.71 10.78 3.32
N GLY A 141 -11.66 10.57 4.10
CA GLY A 141 -11.41 11.28 5.34
C GLY A 141 -11.13 12.76 5.13
N LYS A 142 -10.99 13.49 6.24
CA LYS A 142 -10.78 14.94 6.21
C LYS A 142 -9.53 15.32 5.40
N ARG A 143 -8.41 14.61 5.60
CA ARG A 143 -7.13 14.92 4.94
C ARG A 143 -7.18 14.66 3.44
N GLY A 144 -7.84 13.58 3.02
CA GLY A 144 -8.11 13.31 1.61
C GLY A 144 -8.93 14.44 0.98
N ARG A 145 -10.03 14.85 1.60
CA ARG A 145 -10.87 15.95 1.10
C ARG A 145 -10.10 17.27 0.97
N GLU A 146 -9.31 17.62 1.97
CA GLU A 146 -8.47 18.83 1.93
C GLU A 146 -7.41 18.78 0.82
N SER A 147 -6.85 17.59 0.52
CA SER A 147 -5.84 17.42 -0.52
C SER A 147 -6.40 17.41 -1.94
N PHE A 148 -7.70 17.14 -2.11
CA PHE A 148 -8.38 17.07 -3.42
C PHE A 148 -9.33 18.26 -3.65
N THR A 149 -9.15 19.37 -2.94
CA THR A 149 -9.92 20.59 -3.22
C THR A 149 -9.45 21.17 -4.56
N ILE A 150 -10.29 20.99 -5.59
CA ILE A 150 -10.22 21.69 -6.89
C ILE A 150 -10.89 23.05 -6.73
#